data_AF-A0A2A9LPL0-F1
#
_entry.id   AF-A0A2A9LPL0-F1
#
_cell.length_a   1.000
_cell.length_b   1.000
_cell.length_c   1.000
_cell.angle_alpha   90.00
_cell.angle_beta   90.00
_cell.angle_gamma   90.00
#
_symmetry.space_group_name_H-M   'P 1'
#
loop_
_entity.id
_entity.type
_entity.pdbx_description
1 polymer ?
#
loop_
_entity_poly.entity_id
_entity_poly.type
_entity_poly.pdbx_seq_one_letter_code
_entity_poly.pdbx_strand_id
1 'polypeptide(L)'
;MPLSRRRFLSGLAALPAIAAHAASAAPVPPRSADRNAIIRAVFADGASLPDLTARHVALMKRLRVMWLPVESGAPGIDPSQPLIGEGSTIRLAKAALKTGDDALAIRTLAEVGRLVPRFVTEAGTLAPGQYTIPPALRKLFAFNGSGVDASGRFEFRAAHLALLRGANWTTVDAQAIDDVLGEGDFWPMPYIDGKRPYGDRTYYQFDMAELLGEPYKRDARGNPIKDAKKDAQLERLHCETLAALQVFLMHAGVTKVV
;
A
#
# COMPACT_ATOMS: atom_id res chain seq x y z
N MET A 1 -27.82 31.59 40.00
CA MET A 1 -28.63 32.84 40.14
C MET A 1 -27.93 33.94 39.33
N PRO A 2 -28.62 34.90 38.69
CA PRO A 2 -30.06 35.07 38.54
C PRO A 2 -30.54 35.28 37.08
N LEU A 3 -31.84 35.07 36.93
CA LEU A 3 -32.69 35.55 35.83
C LEU A 3 -32.68 37.08 35.76
N SER A 4 -32.82 37.64 34.56
CA SER A 4 -33.32 39.00 34.39
C SER A 4 -34.60 39.04 33.53
N ARG A 5 -35.65 39.51 34.20
CA ARG A 5 -36.96 39.97 33.73
C ARG A 5 -36.77 41.27 32.90
N ARG A 6 -37.62 41.76 31.98
CA ARG A 6 -39.08 41.97 32.02
C ARG A 6 -39.55 42.64 30.71
N ARG A 7 -40.73 42.23 30.21
CA ARG A 7 -41.89 43.00 29.67
C ARG A 7 -41.69 44.02 28.52
N PHE A 8 -42.55 43.97 27.48
CA PHE A 8 -43.83 44.73 27.41
C PHE A 8 -44.76 44.24 26.28
N LEU A 9 -46.04 44.59 26.43
CA LEU A 9 -47.31 44.12 25.84
C LEU A 9 -47.63 44.53 24.38
N SER A 10 -48.70 43.87 23.87
CA SER A 10 -49.66 44.27 22.82
C SER A 10 -49.23 43.92 21.38
N GLY A 11 -49.96 43.18 20.54
CA GLY A 11 -51.36 42.76 20.51
C GLY A 11 -51.92 43.10 19.12
N LEU A 12 -52.19 42.11 18.25
CA LEU A 12 -53.26 42.12 17.24
C LEU A 12 -53.32 40.75 16.55
N ALA A 13 -54.54 40.22 16.39
CA ALA A 13 -54.83 38.94 15.76
C ALA A 13 -54.88 39.06 14.22
N ALA A 14 -54.40 38.04 13.52
CA ALA A 14 -54.81 37.70 12.15
C ALA A 14 -54.64 36.18 11.93
N LEU A 15 -55.70 35.57 11.39
CA LEU A 15 -55.90 34.14 11.08
C LEU A 15 -55.10 33.68 9.82
N PRO A 16 -55.00 32.37 9.53
CA PRO A 16 -53.84 31.77 8.87
C PRO A 16 -53.91 31.81 7.33
N ALA A 17 -52.79 32.11 6.69
CA ALA A 17 -52.56 31.77 5.30
C ALA A 17 -51.79 30.44 5.22
N ILE A 18 -52.47 29.38 4.80
CA ILE A 18 -51.84 28.11 4.44
C ILE A 18 -51.09 28.34 3.13
N ALA A 19 -49.80 28.61 3.22
CA ALA A 19 -48.90 28.57 2.08
C ALA A 19 -48.36 27.15 1.94
N ALA A 20 -48.89 26.41 0.96
CA ALA A 20 -48.33 25.15 0.50
C ALA A 20 -46.88 25.41 0.03
N HIS A 21 -45.91 25.02 0.86
CA HIS A 21 -44.52 24.95 0.44
C HIS A 21 -44.40 23.75 -0.50
N ALA A 22 -44.33 24.02 -1.80
CA ALA A 22 -43.70 23.11 -2.73
C ALA A 22 -42.24 22.97 -2.28
N ALA A 23 -41.95 21.89 -1.55
CA ALA A 23 -40.59 21.49 -1.23
C ALA A 23 -39.89 21.21 -2.57
N SER A 24 -39.14 22.19 -3.05
CA SER A 24 -38.09 21.98 -4.03
C SER A 24 -37.17 20.92 -3.43
N ALA A 25 -37.22 19.70 -3.97
CA ALA A 25 -36.29 18.66 -3.63
C ALA A 25 -34.91 19.13 -4.07
N ALA A 26 -34.18 19.76 -3.14
CA ALA A 26 -32.76 19.96 -3.28
C ALA A 26 -32.16 18.59 -3.63
N PRO A 27 -31.25 18.50 -4.63
CA PRO A 27 -30.62 17.24 -4.96
C PRO A 27 -29.99 16.69 -3.67
N VAL A 28 -30.48 15.51 -3.26
CA VAL A 28 -29.91 14.77 -2.14
C VAL A 28 -28.42 14.60 -2.47
N PRO A 29 -27.50 15.13 -1.64
CA PRO A 29 -26.08 14.91 -1.89
C PRO A 29 -25.87 13.40 -1.97
N PRO A 30 -25.07 12.90 -2.93
CA PRO A 30 -24.78 11.47 -3.01
C PRO A 30 -24.32 11.00 -1.63
N ARG A 31 -24.99 9.97 -1.09
CA ARG A 31 -24.56 9.35 0.18
C ARG A 31 -23.06 9.09 0.05
N SER A 32 -22.28 9.60 1.00
CA SER A 32 -20.86 9.29 1.08
C SER A 32 -20.68 7.79 0.93
N ALA A 33 -19.88 7.35 -0.04
CA ALA A 33 -19.64 5.94 -0.27
C ALA A 33 -19.18 5.29 1.05
N ASP A 34 -19.84 4.21 1.47
CA ASP A 34 -19.42 3.48 2.66
C ASP A 34 -18.11 2.75 2.33
N ARG A 35 -17.00 3.36 2.76
CA ARG A 35 -15.65 2.87 2.54
C ARG A 35 -15.51 1.42 2.98
N ASN A 36 -15.98 1.10 4.18
CA ASN A 36 -15.76 -0.21 4.78
C ASN A 36 -16.62 -1.27 4.09
N ALA A 37 -17.85 -0.95 3.69
CA ALA A 37 -18.68 -1.85 2.88
C ALA A 37 -18.04 -2.16 1.52
N ILE A 38 -17.47 -1.17 0.84
CA ILE A 38 -16.77 -1.37 -0.44
C ILE A 38 -15.54 -2.24 -0.26
N ILE A 39 -14.71 -1.95 0.75
CA ILE A 39 -13.51 -2.74 1.03
C ILE A 39 -13.87 -4.19 1.35
N ARG A 40 -14.86 -4.43 2.23
CA ARG A 40 -15.34 -5.80 2.53
C ARG A 40 -15.76 -6.55 1.27
N ALA A 41 -16.45 -5.91 0.34
CA ALA A 41 -16.84 -6.56 -0.91
C ALA A 41 -15.64 -6.97 -1.77
N VAL A 42 -14.52 -6.23 -1.74
CA VAL A 42 -13.30 -6.58 -2.49
C VAL A 42 -12.56 -7.77 -1.88
N PHE A 43 -12.66 -7.93 -0.55
CA PHE A 43 -11.98 -8.97 0.23
C PHE A 43 -12.92 -10.09 0.72
N ALA A 44 -14.16 -10.13 0.22
CA ALA A 44 -15.13 -11.14 0.59
C ALA A 44 -14.65 -12.55 0.22
N ASP A 45 -15.06 -13.54 1.00
CA ASP A 45 -14.77 -14.93 0.69
C ASP A 45 -15.34 -15.32 -0.69
N GLY A 46 -14.55 -16.06 -1.47
CA GLY A 46 -14.87 -16.40 -2.86
C GLY A 46 -14.79 -15.24 -3.86
N ALA A 47 -14.42 -14.01 -3.46
CA ALA A 47 -14.27 -12.91 -4.39
C ALA A 47 -13.09 -13.15 -5.37
N SER A 48 -13.39 -13.14 -6.66
CA SER A 48 -12.37 -13.27 -7.71
C SER A 48 -11.30 -12.18 -7.59
N LEU A 49 -10.07 -12.52 -7.98
CA LEU A 49 -9.01 -11.52 -8.08
C LEU A 49 -9.36 -10.53 -9.20
N PRO A 50 -9.28 -9.21 -8.98
CA PRO A 50 -9.57 -8.23 -10.03
C PRO A 50 -8.58 -8.36 -11.20
N ASP A 51 -9.00 -7.97 -12.40
CA ASP A 51 -8.07 -7.81 -13.50
C ASP A 51 -7.14 -6.61 -13.27
N LEU A 52 -5.86 -6.76 -13.61
CA LEU A 52 -4.91 -5.66 -13.53
C LEU A 52 -5.22 -4.64 -14.64
N THR A 53 -5.47 -3.39 -14.27
CA THR A 53 -5.85 -2.33 -15.21
C THR A 53 -4.87 -1.15 -15.12
N ALA A 54 -4.95 -0.24 -16.10
CA ALA A 54 -4.18 1.01 -16.06
C ALA A 54 -4.50 1.87 -14.82
N ARG A 55 -5.72 1.77 -14.26
CA ARG A 55 -6.09 2.47 -13.01
C ARG A 55 -5.35 1.89 -11.81
N HIS A 56 -5.25 0.56 -11.73
CA HIS A 56 -4.46 -0.11 -10.70
C HIS A 56 -2.99 0.32 -10.77
N VAL A 57 -2.39 0.30 -11.97
CA VAL A 57 -1.00 0.74 -12.17
C VAL A 57 -0.81 2.21 -11.81
N ALA A 58 -1.77 3.09 -12.13
CA ALA A 58 -1.72 4.50 -11.76
C ALA A 58 -1.68 4.70 -10.23
N LEU A 59 -2.42 3.91 -9.47
CA LEU A 59 -2.34 3.92 -8.00
C LEU A 59 -1.07 3.26 -7.47
N MET A 60 -0.62 2.13 -8.05
CA MET A 60 0.63 1.46 -7.66
C MET A 60 1.83 2.40 -7.71
N LYS A 61 1.91 3.24 -8.75
CA LYS A 61 2.95 4.29 -8.89
C LYS A 61 2.94 5.36 -7.80
N ARG A 62 1.87 5.42 -7.03
CA ARG A 62 1.67 6.36 -5.93
C ARG A 62 1.75 5.66 -4.59
N LEU A 63 2.02 4.36 -4.53
CA LEU A 63 2.13 3.65 -3.26
C LEU A 63 3.35 4.08 -2.47
N ARG A 64 3.16 4.16 -1.16
CA ARG A 64 4.20 4.40 -0.17
C ARG A 64 4.56 3.09 0.52
N VAL A 65 5.84 2.73 0.51
CA VAL A 65 6.31 1.56 1.24
C VAL A 65 6.61 1.88 2.71
N MET A 66 6.68 0.85 3.54
CA MET A 66 7.18 0.91 4.90
C MET A 66 8.01 -0.33 5.22
N TRP A 67 8.90 -0.24 6.21
CA TRP A 67 9.56 -1.40 6.78
C TRP A 67 8.70 -1.95 7.92
N LEU A 68 8.32 -3.22 7.86
CA LEU A 68 7.65 -3.92 8.95
C LEU A 68 8.73 -4.55 9.84
N PRO A 69 8.92 -4.13 11.10
CA PRO A 69 10.01 -4.60 11.96
C PRO A 69 9.64 -5.91 12.70
N VAL A 70 9.05 -6.88 12.00
CA VAL A 70 8.72 -8.19 12.57
C VAL A 70 9.86 -9.16 12.29
N GLU A 71 10.47 -9.72 13.34
CA GLU A 71 11.59 -10.66 13.25
C GLU A 71 12.79 -10.05 12.49
N SER A 72 13.12 -10.52 11.28
CA SER A 72 14.17 -9.92 10.44
C SER A 72 13.71 -8.60 9.80
N GLY A 73 12.40 -8.42 9.74
CA GLY A 73 11.72 -7.34 9.05
C GLY A 73 11.70 -7.53 7.55
N ALA A 74 10.78 -6.84 6.88
CA ALA A 74 10.70 -6.83 5.43
C ALA A 74 9.88 -5.63 4.93
N PRO A 75 9.97 -5.30 3.63
CA PRO A 75 9.14 -4.27 3.03
C PRO A 75 7.65 -4.63 3.00
N GLY A 76 6.79 -3.63 3.13
CA GLY A 76 5.38 -3.70 2.82
C GLY A 76 4.84 -2.36 2.36
N ILE A 77 3.53 -2.29 2.11
CA ILE A 77 2.84 -1.04 1.79
C ILE A 77 2.28 -0.43 3.07
N ASP A 78 2.44 0.88 3.27
CA ASP A 78 1.96 1.58 4.47
C ASP A 78 0.43 1.50 4.57
N PRO A 79 -0.15 0.80 5.57
CA PRO A 79 -1.60 0.65 5.67
C PRO A 79 -2.29 1.93 6.15
N SER A 80 -1.58 2.78 6.90
CA SER A 80 -2.12 4.01 7.48
C SER A 80 -2.17 5.15 6.45
N GLN A 81 -1.15 5.21 5.59
CA GLN A 81 -1.03 6.20 4.52
C GLN A 81 -0.45 5.55 3.25
N PRO A 82 -1.25 4.72 2.55
CA PRO A 82 -0.73 3.90 1.44
C PRO A 82 -0.31 4.71 0.24
N LEU A 83 -0.71 5.98 0.12
CA LEU A 83 -0.40 6.82 -1.02
C LEU A 83 0.55 7.97 -0.66
N ILE A 84 1.52 8.21 -1.53
CA ILE A 84 2.48 9.31 -1.45
C ILE A 84 1.74 10.65 -1.62
N GLY A 85 1.85 11.52 -0.62
CA GLY A 85 1.34 12.89 -0.66
C GLY A 85 0.71 13.28 0.67
N GLU A 86 0.23 14.52 0.73
CA GLU A 86 -0.43 15.04 1.93
C GLU A 86 -1.96 14.97 1.81
N GLY A 87 -2.63 14.78 2.95
CA GLY A 87 -4.09 14.70 3.08
C GLY A 87 -4.67 13.29 2.99
N SER A 88 -6.00 13.21 2.88
CA SER A 88 -6.70 11.93 2.98
C SER A 88 -6.38 10.99 1.81
N THR A 89 -6.29 9.70 2.12
CA THR A 89 -5.99 8.65 1.14
C THR A 89 -6.99 8.63 -0.02
N ILE A 90 -8.28 8.81 0.25
CA ILE A 90 -9.31 8.87 -0.81
C ILE A 90 -9.08 10.05 -1.75
N ARG A 91 -8.72 11.23 -1.22
CA ARG A 91 -8.40 12.41 -2.06
C ARG A 91 -7.20 12.15 -2.97
N LEU A 92 -6.16 11.52 -2.43
CA LEU A 92 -4.96 11.15 -3.20
C LEU A 92 -5.28 10.13 -4.29
N ALA A 93 -6.11 9.13 -3.98
CA ALA A 93 -6.56 8.12 -4.94
C ALA A 93 -7.37 8.76 -6.08
N LYS A 94 -8.33 9.63 -5.75
CA LYS A 94 -9.12 10.38 -6.74
C LYS A 94 -8.26 11.22 -7.66
N ALA A 95 -7.27 11.92 -7.11
CA ALA A 95 -6.35 12.73 -7.90
C ALA A 95 -5.51 11.87 -8.86
N ALA A 96 -5.00 10.72 -8.40
CA ALA A 96 -4.25 9.79 -9.23
C ALA A 96 -5.10 9.16 -10.35
N LEU A 97 -6.36 8.86 -10.05
CA LEU A 97 -7.33 8.28 -10.98
C LEU A 97 -8.03 9.31 -11.87
N LYS A 98 -7.84 10.61 -11.60
CA LYS A 98 -8.53 11.74 -12.26
C LYS A 98 -10.06 11.57 -12.23
N THR A 99 -10.60 11.24 -11.07
CA THR A 99 -12.04 10.99 -10.88
C THR A 99 -12.65 11.78 -9.73
N GLY A 100 -13.94 12.11 -9.87
CA GLY A 100 -14.78 12.65 -8.79
C GLY A 100 -15.48 11.57 -7.95
N ASP A 101 -15.40 10.30 -8.37
CA ASP A 101 -16.12 9.17 -7.76
C ASP A 101 -15.33 8.55 -6.59
N ASP A 102 -15.86 8.69 -5.37
CA ASP A 102 -15.29 8.11 -4.15
C ASP A 102 -15.34 6.59 -4.17
N ALA A 103 -16.44 5.99 -4.62
CA ALA A 103 -16.62 4.54 -4.61
C ALA A 103 -15.63 3.86 -5.56
N LEU A 104 -15.41 4.44 -6.74
CA LEU A 104 -14.37 3.99 -7.66
C LEU A 104 -12.98 4.10 -7.01
N ALA A 105 -12.65 5.24 -6.40
CA ALA A 105 -11.34 5.44 -5.78
C ALA A 105 -11.08 4.46 -4.62
N ILE A 106 -12.08 4.23 -3.76
CA ILE A 106 -12.01 3.28 -2.65
C ILE A 106 -11.82 1.86 -3.19
N ARG A 107 -12.68 1.44 -4.12
CA ARG A 107 -12.63 0.10 -4.72
C ARG A 107 -11.27 -0.15 -5.36
N THR A 108 -10.81 0.73 -6.24
CA THR A 108 -9.54 0.54 -6.96
C THR A 108 -8.35 0.51 -6.01
N LEU A 109 -8.34 1.30 -4.92
CA LEU A 109 -7.27 1.22 -3.93
C LEU A 109 -7.32 -0.07 -3.10
N ALA A 110 -8.52 -0.56 -2.75
CA ALA A 110 -8.69 -1.86 -2.10
C ALA A 110 -8.22 -3.00 -3.01
N GLU A 111 -8.56 -2.94 -4.30
CA GLU A 111 -8.12 -3.92 -5.32
C GLU A 111 -6.60 -3.92 -5.47
N VAL A 112 -5.94 -2.75 -5.42
CA VAL A 112 -4.47 -2.66 -5.38
C VAL A 112 -3.88 -3.47 -4.23
N GLY A 113 -4.54 -3.52 -3.07
CA GLY A 113 -4.12 -4.33 -1.93
C GLY A 113 -4.02 -5.84 -2.24
N ARG A 114 -4.82 -6.34 -3.19
CA ARG A 114 -4.76 -7.73 -3.67
C ARG A 114 -3.81 -7.90 -4.86
N LEU A 115 -3.55 -6.83 -5.62
CA LEU A 115 -2.83 -6.90 -6.90
C LEU A 115 -1.33 -6.63 -6.82
N VAL A 116 -0.85 -5.96 -5.77
CA VAL A 116 0.59 -5.65 -5.63
C VAL A 116 1.47 -6.89 -5.73
N PRO A 117 1.20 -8.02 -5.03
CA PRO A 117 2.03 -9.21 -5.16
C PRO A 117 2.15 -9.69 -6.60
N ARG A 118 1.02 -9.91 -7.28
CA ARG A 118 0.98 -10.32 -8.69
C ARG A 118 1.67 -9.32 -9.63
N PHE A 119 1.51 -8.02 -9.37
CA PHE A 119 2.19 -7.00 -10.14
C PHE A 119 3.72 -7.08 -9.99
N VAL A 120 4.22 -7.29 -8.77
CA VAL A 120 5.66 -7.40 -8.50
C VAL A 120 6.24 -8.71 -9.03
N THR A 121 5.55 -9.83 -8.82
CA THR A 121 6.04 -11.18 -9.16
C THR A 121 5.98 -11.48 -10.65
N GLU A 122 4.94 -11.03 -11.35
CA GLU A 122 4.62 -11.51 -12.70
C GLU A 122 4.49 -10.38 -13.74
N ALA A 123 3.64 -9.38 -13.49
CA ALA A 123 3.19 -8.48 -14.56
C ALA A 123 4.13 -7.29 -14.80
N GLY A 124 4.72 -6.78 -13.72
CA GLY A 124 5.53 -5.58 -13.68
C GLY A 124 6.95 -5.82 -14.20
N THR A 125 7.45 -4.88 -15.00
CA THR A 125 8.83 -4.89 -15.47
C THR A 125 9.51 -3.56 -15.22
N LEU A 126 10.74 -3.65 -14.74
CA LEU A 126 11.64 -2.52 -14.57
C LEU A 126 13.06 -2.96 -14.93
N ALA A 127 13.71 -2.22 -15.82
CA ALA A 127 15.09 -2.50 -16.19
C ALA A 127 16.05 -2.08 -15.06
N PRO A 128 17.17 -2.79 -14.86
CA PRO A 128 18.25 -2.28 -14.02
C PRO A 128 18.70 -0.87 -14.44
N GLY A 129 19.09 -0.04 -13.48
CA GLY A 129 19.49 1.33 -13.74
C GLY A 129 19.43 2.22 -12.52
N GLN A 130 19.76 3.50 -12.72
CA GLN A 130 19.70 4.52 -11.68
C GLN A 130 18.33 5.17 -11.66
N TYR A 131 17.67 5.11 -10.50
CA TYR A 131 16.37 5.72 -10.25
C TYR A 131 16.46 6.72 -9.10
N THR A 132 15.51 7.65 -9.04
CA THR A 132 15.51 8.72 -8.04
C THR A 132 14.28 8.63 -7.15
N ILE A 133 14.52 8.50 -5.85
CA ILE A 133 13.51 8.67 -4.81
C ILE A 133 13.19 10.17 -4.66
N PRO A 134 11.92 10.56 -4.75
CA PRO A 134 11.51 11.96 -4.68
C PRO A 134 11.78 12.52 -3.27
N PRO A 135 12.05 13.84 -3.14
CA PRO A 135 12.38 14.47 -1.85
C PRO A 135 11.42 14.11 -0.71
N ALA A 136 10.12 14.06 -1.00
CA ALA A 136 9.07 13.73 -0.04
C ALA A 136 9.22 12.36 0.64
N LEU A 137 9.94 11.42 0.02
CA LEU A 137 10.16 10.06 0.54
C LEU A 137 11.55 9.84 1.11
N ARG A 138 12.52 10.74 0.89
CA ARG A 138 13.93 10.48 1.23
C ARG A 138 14.15 10.14 2.71
N LYS A 139 13.34 10.72 3.61
CA LYS A 139 13.40 10.44 5.05
C LYS A 139 13.16 8.95 5.37
N LEU A 140 12.34 8.25 4.58
CA LEU A 140 12.07 6.82 4.73
C LEU A 140 13.32 5.96 4.52
N PHE A 141 14.28 6.45 3.72
CA PHE A 141 15.49 5.72 3.34
C PHE A 141 16.75 6.26 4.02
N ALA A 142 16.60 7.16 4.99
CA ALA A 142 17.70 7.79 5.73
C ALA A 142 18.25 6.86 6.83
N PHE A 143 18.55 5.62 6.48
CA PHE A 143 19.18 4.63 7.36
C PHE A 143 20.31 3.91 6.61
N ASN A 144 21.29 3.41 7.36
CA ASN A 144 22.42 2.70 6.77
C ASN A 144 21.95 1.40 6.10
N GLY A 145 22.38 1.15 4.86
CA GLY A 145 22.00 -0.06 4.11
C GLY A 145 20.73 0.08 3.27
N SER A 146 20.08 1.25 3.20
CA SER A 146 18.95 1.47 2.28
C SER A 146 19.35 1.46 0.80
N GLY A 147 20.63 1.68 0.50
CA GLY A 147 21.16 1.84 -0.85
C GLY A 147 20.85 3.19 -1.51
N VAL A 148 20.15 4.09 -0.80
CA VAL A 148 19.78 5.41 -1.32
C VAL A 148 20.83 6.45 -0.92
N ASP A 149 21.39 7.16 -1.89
CA ASP A 149 22.36 8.22 -1.63
C ASP A 149 21.73 9.53 -1.16
N ALA A 150 22.56 10.51 -0.74
CA ALA A 150 22.10 11.80 -0.22
C ALA A 150 21.26 12.61 -1.24
N SER A 151 21.42 12.37 -2.54
CA SER A 151 20.62 12.98 -3.60
C SER A 151 19.31 12.23 -3.89
N GLY A 152 19.09 11.09 -3.23
CA GLY A 152 17.96 10.21 -3.42
C GLY A 152 18.14 9.21 -4.55
N ARG A 153 19.34 9.01 -5.09
CA ARG A 153 19.58 8.02 -6.14
C ARG A 153 19.69 6.62 -5.55
N PHE A 154 19.11 5.66 -6.25
CA PHE A 154 19.15 4.24 -5.94
C PHE A 154 19.47 3.46 -7.21
N GLU A 155 20.45 2.57 -7.13
CA GLU A 155 20.78 1.66 -8.21
C GLU A 155 19.88 0.43 -8.13
N PHE A 156 18.88 0.35 -9.01
CA PHE A 156 18.07 -0.85 -9.13
C PHE A 156 18.83 -1.90 -9.95
N ARG A 157 19.03 -3.10 -9.39
CA ARG A 157 19.83 -4.18 -9.99
C ARG A 157 18.95 -5.40 -10.24
N ALA A 158 19.43 -6.30 -11.11
CA ALA A 158 18.75 -7.58 -11.37
C ALA A 158 18.54 -8.41 -10.09
N ALA A 159 19.50 -8.36 -9.15
CA ALA A 159 19.39 -9.01 -7.85
C ALA A 159 18.20 -8.48 -7.02
N HIS A 160 17.93 -7.17 -7.05
CA HIS A 160 16.76 -6.59 -6.37
C HIS A 160 15.46 -7.13 -6.97
N LEU A 161 15.36 -7.17 -8.30
CA LEU A 161 14.17 -7.70 -8.97
C LEU A 161 13.96 -9.19 -8.67
N ALA A 162 15.03 -9.99 -8.68
CA ALA A 162 14.95 -11.42 -8.35
C ALA A 162 14.39 -11.64 -6.94
N LEU A 163 14.88 -10.87 -5.94
CA LEU A 163 14.37 -10.95 -4.57
C LEU A 163 12.92 -10.49 -4.44
N LEU A 164 12.54 -9.39 -5.08
CA LEU A 164 11.16 -8.91 -5.04
C LEU A 164 10.17 -9.93 -5.65
N ARG A 165 10.60 -10.63 -6.71
CA ARG A 165 9.81 -11.69 -7.36
C ARG A 165 9.75 -12.99 -6.57
N GLY A 166 10.83 -13.32 -5.86
CA GLY A 166 10.89 -14.49 -4.98
C GLY A 166 10.42 -14.23 -3.56
N ALA A 167 9.92 -13.02 -3.26
CA ALA A 167 9.49 -12.67 -1.92
C ALA A 167 8.19 -13.38 -1.53
N ASN A 168 8.09 -13.76 -0.26
CA ASN A 168 6.88 -14.34 0.31
C ASN A 168 5.91 -13.22 0.72
N TRP A 169 4.90 -12.99 -0.10
CA TRP A 169 3.90 -11.94 0.11
C TRP A 169 2.75 -12.42 0.98
N THR A 170 2.38 -11.61 1.97
CA THR A 170 1.15 -11.76 2.76
C THR A 170 0.12 -10.72 2.31
N THR A 171 -1.11 -11.19 2.11
CA THR A 171 -2.28 -10.36 1.78
C THR A 171 -3.34 -10.51 2.86
N VAL A 172 -4.14 -9.47 3.07
CA VAL A 172 -5.34 -9.55 3.91
C VAL A 172 -6.36 -10.46 3.24
N ASP A 173 -6.99 -11.33 4.03
CA ASP A 173 -8.06 -12.22 3.60
C ASP A 173 -9.41 -11.83 4.24
N ALA A 174 -10.46 -12.60 3.93
CA ALA A 174 -11.80 -12.37 4.44
C ALA A 174 -11.92 -12.53 5.96
N GLN A 175 -11.01 -13.27 6.61
CA GLN A 175 -11.04 -13.49 8.06
C GLN A 175 -10.38 -12.33 8.80
N ALA A 176 -9.33 -11.73 8.22
CA ALA A 176 -8.58 -10.62 8.81
C ALA A 176 -9.11 -9.23 8.40
N ILE A 177 -10.04 -9.12 7.46
CA ILE A 177 -10.47 -7.82 6.93
C ILE A 177 -11.12 -6.92 7.98
N ASP A 178 -11.90 -7.49 8.91
CA ASP A 178 -12.57 -6.71 9.94
C ASP A 178 -11.59 -6.20 11.00
N ASP A 179 -10.52 -6.96 11.30
CA ASP A 179 -9.45 -6.50 12.18
C ASP A 179 -8.75 -5.26 11.57
N VAL A 180 -8.41 -5.32 10.28
CA VAL A 180 -7.81 -4.18 9.57
C VAL A 180 -8.72 -2.97 9.55
N LEU A 181 -10.02 -3.17 9.29
CA LEU A 181 -11.00 -2.08 9.24
C LEU A 181 -11.37 -1.55 10.63
N GLY A 182 -11.08 -2.28 11.69
CA GLY A 182 -11.17 -1.83 13.09
C GLY A 182 -10.06 -0.86 13.48
N GLU A 183 -8.90 -0.94 12.81
CA GLU A 183 -7.73 -0.10 13.08
C GLU A 183 -7.82 1.27 12.38
N GLY A 184 -8.78 2.09 12.81
CA GLY A 184 -8.95 3.46 12.30
C GLY A 184 -9.15 3.51 10.79
N ASP A 185 -8.31 4.30 10.10
CA ASP A 185 -8.39 4.49 8.64
C ASP A 185 -7.47 3.53 7.85
N PHE A 186 -7.04 2.42 8.46
CA PHE A 186 -6.11 1.47 7.84
C PHE A 186 -6.68 0.82 6.59
N TRP A 187 -5.82 0.63 5.60
CA TRP A 187 -6.12 -0.05 4.35
C TRP A 187 -5.55 -1.47 4.34
N PRO A 188 -6.25 -2.44 3.71
CA PRO A 188 -5.81 -3.83 3.61
C PRO A 188 -4.67 -3.98 2.61
N MET A 189 -3.48 -3.59 3.06
CA MET A 189 -2.29 -3.46 2.25
C MET A 189 -1.37 -4.67 2.44
N PRO A 190 -0.77 -5.21 1.36
CA PRO A 190 0.07 -6.37 1.44
C PRO A 190 1.49 -6.02 1.90
N TYR A 191 2.18 -7.01 2.42
CA TYR A 191 3.54 -6.90 2.90
C TYR A 191 4.31 -8.20 2.65
N ILE A 192 5.63 -8.16 2.73
CA ILE A 192 6.48 -9.35 2.67
C ILE A 192 6.61 -9.90 4.11
N ASP A 193 6.53 -11.22 4.27
CA ASP A 193 6.67 -11.88 5.58
C ASP A 193 8.04 -11.55 6.21
N GLY A 194 8.05 -10.82 7.34
CA GLY A 194 9.28 -10.41 8.03
C GLY A 194 10.03 -11.54 8.73
N LYS A 195 9.37 -12.68 9.00
CA LYS A 195 9.97 -13.89 9.55
C LYS A 195 10.60 -14.73 8.46
N ARG A 196 9.96 -14.80 7.29
CA ARG A 196 10.27 -15.69 6.18
C ARG A 196 10.14 -14.98 4.83
N PRO A 197 10.99 -13.97 4.54
CA PRO A 197 10.77 -13.05 3.44
C PRO A 197 10.98 -13.65 2.05
N TYR A 198 11.70 -14.76 1.91
CA TYR A 198 12.12 -15.31 0.61
C TYR A 198 11.91 -16.82 0.47
N GLY A 199 11.31 -17.47 1.46
CA GLY A 199 11.20 -18.93 1.53
C GLY A 199 10.98 -19.40 2.96
N ASP A 200 11.09 -20.71 3.19
CA ASP A 200 10.66 -21.31 4.46
C ASP A 200 11.74 -21.39 5.55
N ARG A 201 12.98 -20.98 5.24
CA ARG A 201 14.12 -21.18 6.14
C ARG A 201 14.25 -20.04 7.15
N THR A 202 14.63 -20.39 8.38
CA THR A 202 14.92 -19.40 9.44
C THR A 202 16.08 -18.47 9.06
N TYR A 203 17.08 -18.98 8.32
CA TYR A 203 18.20 -18.19 7.83
C TYR A 203 17.93 -17.76 6.39
N TYR A 204 17.27 -16.61 6.25
CA TYR A 204 16.74 -16.12 4.98
C TYR A 204 17.82 -15.95 3.89
N GLN A 205 19.09 -15.77 4.27
CA GLN A 205 20.21 -15.67 3.34
C GLN A 205 20.37 -16.92 2.47
N PHE A 206 20.01 -18.11 2.97
CA PHE A 206 20.03 -19.32 2.15
C PHE A 206 18.98 -19.29 1.04
N ASP A 207 17.77 -18.82 1.34
CA ASP A 207 16.71 -18.65 0.35
C ASP A 207 17.07 -17.56 -0.67
N MET A 208 17.60 -16.43 -0.20
CA MET A 208 18.10 -15.36 -1.08
C MET A 208 19.19 -15.86 -2.04
N ALA A 209 20.16 -16.61 -1.52
CA ALA A 209 21.25 -17.16 -2.32
C ALA A 209 20.74 -18.12 -3.42
N GLU A 210 19.72 -18.93 -3.11
CA GLU A 210 19.08 -19.79 -4.11
C GLU A 210 18.33 -18.97 -5.17
N LEU A 211 17.56 -17.95 -4.78
CA LEU A 211 16.87 -17.04 -5.72
C LEU A 211 17.84 -16.30 -6.65
N LEU A 212 19.03 -15.98 -6.16
CA LEU A 212 20.08 -15.30 -6.92
C LEU A 212 20.92 -16.25 -7.79
N GLY A 213 20.67 -17.56 -7.74
CA GLY A 213 21.43 -18.55 -8.50
C GLY A 213 22.84 -18.81 -7.96
N GLU A 214 23.12 -18.37 -6.74
CA GLU A 214 24.41 -18.52 -6.08
C GLU A 214 24.19 -19.23 -4.74
N PRO A 215 23.87 -20.53 -4.68
CA PRO A 215 23.66 -21.23 -3.42
C PRO A 215 24.94 -21.31 -2.57
N TYR A 216 24.79 -21.53 -1.26
CA TYR A 216 25.93 -21.78 -0.38
C TYR A 216 26.58 -23.13 -0.69
N LYS A 217 27.89 -23.24 -0.46
CA LYS A 217 28.58 -24.54 -0.49
C LYS A 217 28.00 -25.44 0.60
N ARG A 218 27.98 -26.74 0.34
CA ARG A 218 27.50 -27.75 1.29
C ARG A 218 28.67 -28.58 1.83
N ASP A 219 28.58 -28.96 3.10
CA ASP A 219 29.51 -29.91 3.72
C ASP A 219 29.23 -31.35 3.24
N ALA A 220 30.04 -32.30 3.71
CA ALA A 220 29.87 -33.72 3.37
C ALA A 220 28.54 -34.34 3.84
N ARG A 221 27.82 -33.66 4.74
CA ARG A 221 26.49 -34.06 5.24
C ARG A 221 25.36 -33.33 4.51
N GLY A 222 25.69 -32.49 3.53
CA GLY A 222 24.73 -31.71 2.76
C GLY A 222 24.28 -30.40 3.44
N ASN A 223 24.84 -30.01 4.58
CA ASN A 223 24.46 -28.77 5.26
C ASN A 223 25.13 -27.55 4.61
N PRO A 224 24.44 -26.42 4.50
CA PRO A 224 25.06 -25.16 4.08
C PRO A 224 26.22 -24.77 5.02
N ILE A 225 27.37 -24.44 4.42
CA ILE A 225 28.54 -23.93 5.12
C ILE A 225 28.41 -22.41 5.21
N LYS A 226 28.44 -21.85 6.42
CA LYS A 226 28.36 -20.40 6.65
C LYS A 226 29.50 -19.65 5.94
N ASP A 227 29.18 -18.48 5.41
CA ASP A 227 30.12 -17.59 4.74
C ASP A 227 29.82 -16.15 5.17
N ALA A 228 30.58 -15.65 6.14
CA ALA A 228 30.32 -14.35 6.76
C ALA A 228 30.35 -13.18 5.75
N LYS A 229 31.16 -13.29 4.70
CA LYS A 229 31.23 -12.25 3.66
C LYS A 229 29.95 -12.24 2.84
N LYS A 230 29.48 -13.43 2.46
CA LYS A 230 28.23 -13.60 1.72
C LYS A 230 27.02 -13.22 2.57
N ASP A 231 27.01 -13.60 3.85
CA ASP A 231 25.97 -13.24 4.81
C ASP A 231 25.80 -11.72 4.88
N ALA A 232 26.91 -10.98 5.05
CA ALA A 232 26.88 -9.51 5.11
C ALA A 232 26.46 -8.85 3.77
N GLN A 233 26.80 -9.47 2.63
CA GLN A 233 26.37 -9.00 1.32
C GLN A 233 24.85 -9.17 1.14
N LEU A 234 24.32 -10.35 1.50
CA LEU A 234 22.89 -10.65 1.38
C LEU A 234 22.05 -9.85 2.39
N GLU A 235 22.56 -9.63 3.61
CA GLU A 235 21.90 -8.75 4.58
C GLU A 235 21.79 -7.31 4.04
N ARG A 236 22.84 -6.76 3.44
CA ARG A 236 22.78 -5.44 2.80
C ARG A 236 21.75 -5.42 1.68
N LEU A 237 21.74 -6.45 0.84
CA LEU A 237 20.79 -6.58 -0.27
C LEU A 237 19.34 -6.70 0.23
N HIS A 238 19.12 -7.36 1.36
CA HIS A 238 17.82 -7.45 2.03
C HIS A 238 17.35 -6.07 2.50
N CYS A 239 18.20 -5.28 3.17
CA CYS A 239 17.85 -3.90 3.57
C CYS A 239 17.51 -3.00 2.36
N GLU A 240 18.24 -3.15 1.25
CA GLU A 240 17.99 -2.41 0.01
C GLU A 240 16.64 -2.75 -0.64
N THR A 241 15.99 -3.86 -0.28
CA THR A 241 14.70 -4.25 -0.87
C THR A 241 13.57 -3.26 -0.59
N LEU A 242 13.66 -2.46 0.48
CA LEU A 242 12.70 -1.39 0.73
C LEU A 242 12.75 -0.32 -0.36
N ALA A 243 13.96 0.16 -0.68
CA ALA A 243 14.17 1.14 -1.75
C ALA A 243 13.87 0.53 -3.11
N ALA A 244 14.25 -0.74 -3.32
CA ALA A 244 13.92 -1.46 -4.53
C ALA A 244 12.41 -1.56 -4.78
N LEU A 245 11.62 -1.90 -3.75
CA LEU A 245 10.17 -1.99 -3.86
C LEU A 245 9.58 -0.61 -4.19
N GLN A 246 10.03 0.45 -3.51
CA GLN A 246 9.55 1.81 -3.78
C GLN A 246 9.84 2.24 -5.22
N VAL A 247 11.07 2.03 -5.70
CA VAL A 247 11.47 2.33 -7.08
C VAL A 247 10.68 1.49 -8.07
N PHE A 248 10.52 0.19 -7.82
CA PHE A 248 9.75 -0.70 -8.67
C PHE A 248 8.31 -0.21 -8.84
N LEU A 249 7.61 0.07 -7.74
CA LEU A 249 6.24 0.55 -7.77
C LEU A 249 6.10 1.86 -8.55
N MET A 250 7.04 2.80 -8.36
CA MET A 250 7.01 4.11 -9.04
C MET A 250 7.26 4.03 -10.55
N HIS A 251 8.10 3.10 -11.00
CA HIS A 251 8.66 3.13 -12.36
C HIS A 251 8.27 1.95 -13.24
N ALA A 252 7.85 0.82 -12.66
CA ALA A 252 7.53 -0.36 -13.44
C ALA A 252 6.38 -0.11 -14.43
N GLY A 253 6.53 -0.68 -15.63
CA GLY A 253 5.48 -0.82 -16.62
C GLY A 253 4.82 -2.20 -16.53
N VAL A 254 3.73 -2.39 -17.27
CA VAL A 254 3.13 -3.72 -17.49
C VAL A 254 3.64 -4.25 -18.82
N THR A 255 4.09 -5.50 -18.84
CA THR A 255 4.35 -6.22 -20.10
C THR A 255 2.99 -6.60 -20.67
N LYS A 256 2.62 -6.08 -21.86
CA LYS A 256 1.33 -6.28 -22.58
C LYS A 256 0.29 -7.14 -21.85
N VAL A 257 -0.84 -6.50 -21.50
CA VAL A 257 -2.07 -7.20 -21.07
C VAL A 257 -2.40 -8.25 -22.13
N VAL A 258 -2.33 -9.53 -21.77
CA VAL A 258 -2.88 -10.63 -22.58
C VAL A 258 -4.36 -10.72 -22.27
#